data_AF-A0A7C0X0B7-F1
#
_entry.id   AF-A0A7C0X0B7-F1
#
_cell.length_a   1.000
_cell.length_b   1.000
_cell.length_c   1.000
_cell.angle_alpha   90.00
_cell.angle_beta   90.00
_cell.angle_gamma   90.00
#
_symmetry.space_group_name_H-M   'P 1'
#
loop_
_entity.id
_entity.type
_entity.pdbx_description
1 polymer ?
#
loop_
_entity_poly.entity_id
_entity_poly.type
_entity_poly.pdbx_seq_one_letter_code
_entity_poly.pdbx_strand_id
1 'polypeptide(L)'
;ELDPDGIYSVSGGEYLLFQTIEQVNLPCDLFAYIRPRTTLIRSGIPLETAFVSPNYQGKLTVGMKHQSREKVDIQMGFRILCIAFFPIDGKAVPYRGVWQGDRVSTDGKEERPF
;
A
#
# COMPACT_ATOMS: atom_id res chain seq x y z
N GLU A 1 -16.74 7.68 5.71
CA GLU A 1 -16.07 8.40 6.81
C GLU A 1 -15.76 7.41 7.92
N LEU A 2 -14.69 7.63 8.68
CA LEU A 2 -14.38 6.82 9.87
C LEU A 2 -15.40 7.16 10.97
N ASP A 3 -15.79 6.16 11.75
CA ASP A 3 -16.55 6.43 12.97
C ASP A 3 -15.67 7.12 14.03
N PRO A 4 -16.25 7.64 15.13
CA PRO A 4 -15.50 8.32 16.19
C PRO A 4 -14.43 7.45 16.86
N ASP A 5 -14.59 6.13 16.81
CA ASP A 5 -13.64 5.17 17.37
C ASP A 5 -12.51 4.82 16.37
N GLY A 6 -12.56 5.37 15.15
CA GLY A 6 -11.58 5.13 14.09
C GLY A 6 -11.79 3.80 13.39
N ILE A 7 -13.01 3.28 13.37
CA ILE A 7 -13.36 2.06 12.64
C ILE A 7 -13.88 2.43 11.25
N TYR A 8 -13.38 1.72 10.25
CA TYR A 8 -13.90 1.72 8.90
C TYR A 8 -14.56 0.39 8.58
N SER A 9 -15.84 0.43 8.28
CA SER A 9 -16.64 -0.71 7.85
C SER A 9 -16.51 -0.94 6.35
N VAL A 10 -16.04 -2.11 5.94
CA VAL A 10 -15.91 -2.53 4.53
C VAL A 10 -17.00 -3.53 4.17
N SER A 11 -17.71 -3.26 3.09
CA SER A 11 -18.73 -4.16 2.55
C SER A 11 -18.13 -5.14 1.53
N GLY A 12 -18.75 -6.30 1.40
CA GLY A 12 -18.33 -7.30 0.41
C GLY A 12 -18.27 -6.76 -1.01
N GLY A 13 -17.16 -7.01 -1.71
CA GLY A 13 -16.93 -6.56 -3.09
C GLY A 13 -16.35 -5.16 -3.26
N GLU A 14 -16.25 -4.36 -2.18
CA GLU A 14 -15.65 -3.02 -2.25
C GLU A 14 -14.15 -3.08 -2.61
N TYR A 15 -13.71 -2.10 -3.40
CA TYR A 15 -12.31 -1.86 -3.70
C TYR A 15 -11.85 -0.56 -3.04
N LEU A 16 -10.79 -0.65 -2.23
CA LEU A 16 -10.27 0.46 -1.45
C LEU A 16 -8.76 0.60 -1.65
N LEU A 17 -8.27 1.83 -1.54
CA LEU A 17 -6.85 2.12 -1.42
C LEU A 17 -6.53 2.35 0.06
N PHE A 18 -5.62 1.55 0.61
CA PHE A 18 -5.08 1.75 1.95
C PHE A 18 -3.74 2.47 1.84
N GLN A 19 -3.57 3.52 2.64
CA GLN A 19 -2.29 4.18 2.83
C GLN A 19 -1.73 3.84 4.21
N THR A 20 -0.43 3.53 4.29
CA THR A 20 0.26 3.29 5.56
C THR A 20 0.35 4.56 6.40
N ILE A 21 0.42 4.40 7.72
CA ILE A 21 0.72 5.52 8.63
C ILE A 21 2.21 5.88 8.48
N GLU A 22 3.05 4.87 8.36
CA GLU A 22 4.49 4.97 8.20
C GLU A 22 4.88 5.51 6.82
N GLN A 23 5.97 6.27 6.80
CA GLN A 23 6.65 6.71 5.59
C GLN A 23 7.91 5.87 5.36
N VAL A 24 8.12 5.43 4.13
CA VAL A 24 9.32 4.70 3.71
C VAL A 24 10.24 5.66 2.98
N ASN A 25 11.50 5.73 3.41
CA ASN A 25 12.57 6.42 2.72
C ASN A 25 13.65 5.38 2.39
N LEU A 26 13.60 4.86 1.17
CA LEU A 26 14.46 3.77 0.74
C LEU A 26 15.72 4.33 0.05
N PRO A 27 16.93 3.91 0.43
CA PRO A 27 18.15 4.32 -0.26
C PRO A 27 18.19 3.73 -1.69
N CYS A 28 19.15 4.20 -2.49
CA CYS A 28 19.30 3.79 -3.89
C CYS A 28 19.81 2.36 -4.07
N ASP A 29 20.35 1.74 -3.04
CA ASP A 29 20.96 0.40 -3.04
C ASP A 29 20.07 -0.69 -2.44
N LEU A 30 18.81 -0.37 -2.14
CA LEU A 30 17.79 -1.31 -1.69
C LEU A 30 16.57 -1.29 -2.59
N PHE A 31 15.93 -2.45 -2.74
CA PHE A 31 14.51 -2.55 -3.11
C PHE A 31 13.77 -3.33 -2.02
N ALA A 32 12.44 -3.26 -2.01
CA ALA A 32 11.67 -3.99 -1.02
C ALA A 32 10.39 -4.63 -1.57
N TYR A 33 10.03 -5.80 -1.03
CA TYR A 33 8.74 -6.43 -1.25
C TYR A 33 7.77 -6.08 -0.13
N ILE A 34 6.55 -5.71 -0.50
CA ILE A 34 5.42 -5.61 0.42
C ILE A 34 4.78 -7.00 0.50
N ARG A 35 4.55 -7.49 1.73
CA ARG A 35 3.89 -8.76 1.99
C ARG A 35 2.66 -8.53 2.87
N PRO A 36 1.45 -8.94 2.43
CA PRO A 36 0.26 -8.84 3.27
C PRO A 36 0.38 -9.73 4.50
N ARG A 37 -0.22 -9.32 5.63
CA ARG A 37 -0.32 -10.21 6.80
C ARG A 37 -1.30 -11.33 6.52
N THR A 38 -0.95 -12.53 6.97
CA THR A 38 -1.79 -13.74 6.79
C THR A 38 -3.19 -13.58 7.39
N THR A 39 -3.35 -12.78 8.46
CA THR A 39 -4.66 -12.44 9.04
C THR A 39 -5.60 -11.82 8.00
N LEU A 40 -5.13 -10.84 7.21
CA LEU A 40 -5.94 -10.21 6.18
C LEU A 40 -6.36 -11.19 5.08
N ILE A 41 -5.41 -12.02 4.63
CA ILE A 41 -5.66 -13.04 3.60
C ILE A 41 -6.73 -14.02 4.10
N ARG A 42 -6.62 -14.50 5.35
CA ARG A 42 -7.58 -15.45 5.95
C ARG A 42 -8.95 -14.82 6.25
N SER A 43 -9.04 -13.50 6.33
CA SER A 43 -10.30 -12.76 6.49
C SER A 43 -10.96 -12.40 5.15
N GLY A 44 -10.43 -12.85 4.01
CA GLY A 44 -10.99 -12.50 2.70
C GLY A 44 -10.70 -11.05 2.28
N ILE A 45 -9.58 -10.51 2.75
CA ILE A 45 -9.14 -9.13 2.52
C ILE A 45 -7.70 -9.13 1.98
N PRO A 46 -7.41 -9.78 0.83
CA PRO A 46 -6.06 -9.74 0.29
C PRO A 46 -5.70 -8.34 -0.17
N LEU A 47 -4.42 -7.98 -0.01
CA LEU A 47 -3.87 -6.73 -0.52
C LEU A 47 -3.24 -6.96 -1.90
N GLU A 48 -3.52 -6.05 -2.82
CA GLU A 48 -2.83 -5.88 -4.09
C GLU A 48 -1.66 -4.93 -3.87
N THR A 49 -0.45 -5.43 -4.10
CA THR A 49 0.78 -4.74 -3.70
C THR A 49 1.76 -4.66 -4.86
N ALA A 50 2.63 -3.65 -4.82
CA ALA A 50 3.79 -3.51 -5.70
C ALA A 50 5.08 -3.61 -4.87
N PHE A 51 6.23 -3.72 -5.55
CA PHE A 51 7.52 -3.56 -4.89
C PHE A 51 7.81 -2.08 -4.64
N VAL A 52 8.56 -1.79 -3.58
CA VAL A 52 9.09 -0.45 -3.30
C VAL A 52 10.38 -0.28 -4.10
N SER A 53 10.36 0.68 -5.01
CA SER A 53 11.51 0.97 -5.87
C SER A 53 12.64 1.65 -5.08
N PRO A 54 13.91 1.50 -5.49
CA PRO A 54 15.03 2.23 -4.89
C PRO A 54 14.79 3.73 -4.95
N ASN A 55 15.22 4.48 -3.93
CA ASN A 55 14.98 5.93 -3.82
C ASN A 55 13.49 6.34 -3.68
N TYR A 56 12.58 5.42 -3.37
CA TYR A 56 11.21 5.79 -3.03
C TYR A 56 11.14 6.50 -1.68
N GLN A 57 10.38 7.59 -1.61
CA GLN A 57 10.18 8.43 -0.44
C GLN A 57 8.69 8.75 -0.31
N GLY A 58 8.01 8.02 0.57
CA GLY A 58 6.60 8.28 0.82
C GLY A 58 5.89 7.18 1.60
N LYS A 59 4.61 7.41 1.88
CA LYS A 59 3.68 6.42 2.43
C LYS A 59 3.29 5.43 1.35
N LEU A 60 3.20 4.16 1.73
CA LEU A 60 2.83 3.11 0.81
C LEU A 60 1.32 3.09 0.61
N THR A 61 0.89 3.10 -0.64
CA THR A 61 -0.50 2.89 -1.04
C THR A 61 -0.64 1.50 -1.63
N VAL A 62 -1.58 0.71 -1.11
CA VAL A 62 -1.89 -0.66 -1.58
C VAL A 62 -3.38 -0.77 -1.90
N GLY A 63 -3.69 -1.57 -2.91
CA GLY A 63 -5.07 -1.90 -3.24
C GLY A 63 -5.61 -2.99 -2.32
N MET A 64 -6.92 -3.02 -2.13
CA MET A 64 -7.60 -4.08 -1.40
C MET A 64 -8.96 -4.28 -2.03
N LYS A 65 -9.27 -5.54 -2.36
CA LYS A 65 -10.62 -5.93 -2.77
C LYS A 65 -11.20 -6.86 -1.74
N HIS A 66 -12.33 -6.49 -1.14
CA HIS A 66 -12.99 -7.38 -0.21
C HIS A 66 -13.65 -8.54 -0.95
N GLN A 67 -13.18 -9.76 -0.70
CA GLN A 67 -13.61 -10.96 -1.42
C GLN A 67 -14.75 -11.72 -0.73
N SER A 68 -15.04 -11.40 0.54
CA SER A 68 -16.17 -11.99 1.26
C SER A 68 -17.47 -11.24 0.94
N ARG A 69 -18.60 -11.86 1.27
CA ARG A 69 -19.92 -11.19 1.30
C ARG A 69 -20.22 -10.54 2.65
N GLU A 70 -19.57 -11.04 3.71
CA GLU A 70 -19.73 -10.52 5.06
C GLU A 70 -19.08 -9.15 5.20
N LYS A 71 -19.62 -8.33 6.07
CA LYS A 71 -19.03 -7.03 6.41
C LYS A 71 -17.85 -7.22 7.36
N VAL A 72 -16.82 -6.40 7.24
CA VAL A 72 -15.67 -6.39 8.15
C VAL A 72 -15.33 -4.99 8.62
N ASP A 73 -14.98 -4.89 9.89
CA ASP A 73 -14.56 -3.64 10.51
C ASP A 73 -13.04 -3.59 10.63
N ILE A 74 -12.46 -2.49 10.16
CA ILE A 74 -11.02 -2.25 10.17
C ILE A 74 -10.75 -1.03 11.05
N GLN A 75 -10.04 -1.27 12.15
CA GLN A 75 -9.59 -0.23 13.07
C GLN A 75 -8.39 0.53 12.48
N MET A 76 -8.40 1.87 12.57
CA MET A 76 -7.24 2.69 12.26
C MET A 76 -6.02 2.28 13.09
N GLY A 77 -4.85 2.21 12.45
CA GLY A 77 -3.62 1.72 13.09
C GLY A 77 -3.51 0.20 13.14
N PHE A 78 -4.48 -0.55 12.63
CA PHE A 78 -4.31 -1.99 12.44
C PHE A 78 -3.15 -2.27 11.47
N ARG A 79 -2.25 -3.17 11.86
CA ARG A 79 -1.13 -3.59 11.00
C ARG A 79 -1.66 -4.39 9.83
N ILE A 80 -1.39 -3.96 8.60
CA ILE A 80 -1.91 -4.57 7.37
C ILE A 80 -0.87 -5.38 6.56
N LEU A 81 0.41 -5.01 6.64
CA LEU A 81 1.48 -5.58 5.82
C LEU A 81 2.81 -5.62 6.58
N CYS A 82 3.79 -6.28 5.99
CA CYS A 82 5.20 -6.17 6.35
C CYS A 82 6.04 -5.87 5.10
N ILE A 83 7.24 -5.33 5.32
CA ILE A 83 8.20 -5.00 4.26
C ILE A 83 9.42 -5.89 4.43
N ALA A 84 9.82 -6.55 3.35
CA ALA A 84 11.08 -7.29 3.26
C ALA A 84 12.06 -6.52 2.38
N PHE A 85 13.20 -6.12 2.93
CA PHE A 85 14.22 -5.33 2.24
C PHE A 85 15.30 -6.23 1.66
N PHE A 86 15.77 -5.87 0.46
CA PHE A 86 16.75 -6.64 -0.28
C PHE A 86 17.84 -5.71 -0.83
N PRO A 87 19.13 -6.06 -0.64
CA PRO A 87 20.23 -5.33 -1.24
C PRO A 87 20.24 -5.49 -2.76
N ILE A 88 20.71 -4.46 -3.45
CA ILE A 88 20.97 -4.47 -4.89
C ILE A 88 22.47 -4.52 -5.09
N ASP A 89 22.93 -5.56 -5.78
CA ASP A 89 24.29 -5.61 -6.29
C ASP A 89 24.40 -4.74 -7.55
N GLY A 90 25.24 -3.71 -7.48
CA GLY A 90 25.49 -2.78 -8.59
C GLY A 90 24.66 -1.50 -8.52
N LYS A 91 24.48 -0.84 -9.68
CA LYS A 91 23.85 0.48 -9.76
C LYS A 91 22.37 0.37 -10.13
N ALA A 92 21.49 0.73 -9.20
CA ALA A 92 20.06 0.82 -9.48
C ALA A 92 19.70 2.10 -10.24
N VAL A 93 18.58 2.06 -10.96
CA VAL A 93 17.91 3.26 -11.47
C VAL A 93 16.99 3.78 -10.37
N PRO A 94 17.24 4.97 -9.80
CA PRO A 94 16.42 5.49 -8.71
C PRO A 94 15.02 5.84 -9.20
N TYR A 95 14.02 5.62 -8.34
CA TYR A 95 12.64 5.98 -8.61
C TYR A 95 12.49 7.50 -8.73
N ARG A 96 11.85 7.92 -9.84
CA ARG A 96 11.50 9.31 -10.16
C ARG A 96 10.05 9.42 -10.65
N GLY A 97 9.20 8.47 -10.27
CA GLY A 97 7.81 8.43 -10.70
C GLY A 97 6.92 9.34 -9.86
N VAL A 98 5.67 9.48 -10.31
CA VAL A 98 4.68 10.43 -9.77
C VAL A 98 4.13 10.09 -8.40
N TRP A 99 4.40 8.88 -7.90
CA TRP A 99 3.90 8.39 -6.61
C TRP A 99 4.84 8.73 -5.43
N GLN A 100 5.86 9.57 -5.66
CA GLN A 100 6.66 10.17 -4.59
C GLN A 100 5.80 11.08 -3.70
N GLY A 101 6.20 11.25 -2.45
CA GLY A 101 5.61 12.26 -1.56
C GLY A 101 4.15 11.99 -1.18
N ASP A 102 3.84 10.73 -0.85
CA ASP A 102 2.54 10.30 -0.30
C ASP A 102 1.33 10.43 -1.24
N ARG A 103 1.54 10.65 -2.55
CA ARG A 103 0.46 10.82 -3.54
C ARG A 103 -0.37 9.54 -3.70
N VAL A 104 -1.69 9.65 -3.52
CA VAL A 104 -2.65 8.53 -3.65
C VAL A 104 -3.41 8.54 -4.99
N SER A 105 -3.55 9.71 -5.62
CA SER A 105 -4.30 9.91 -6.88
C SER A 105 -3.54 10.83 -7.82
N THR A 106 -3.73 10.67 -9.13
CA THR A 106 -3.26 11.67 -10.11
C THR A 106 -4.18 12.89 -10.22
N ASP A 107 -5.28 12.92 -9.46
CA ASP A 107 -6.35 13.91 -9.55
C ASP A 107 -6.92 14.01 -10.97
N GLY A 108 -6.96 12.87 -11.67
CA GLY A 108 -7.45 12.76 -13.04
C GLY A 108 -6.50 13.32 -14.10
N LYS A 109 -5.29 13.76 -13.72
CA LYS A 109 -4.28 14.21 -14.69
C LYS A 109 -3.58 13.00 -15.32
N GLU A 110 -3.47 13.02 -16.63
CA GLU A 110 -2.69 12.04 -17.39
C GLU A 110 -1.20 12.36 -17.22
N GLU A 111 -0.48 11.48 -16.53
CA GLU A 111 0.94 11.67 -16.25
C GLU A 111 1.81 10.85 -17.23
N ARG A 112 1.24 9.79 -17.82
CA ARG A 112 1.85 8.95 -18.85
C ARG A 112 0.73 8.36 -19.73
N PRO A 113 0.88 8.38 -21.06
CA PRO A 113 0.01 7.59 -21.92
C PRO A 113 0.22 6.11 -21.57
N PHE A 114 -0.87 5.37 -21.39
CA PHE A 114 -0.85 3.91 -21.31
C PHE A 114 -0.62 3.31 -22.69
#